data_AF-A0A960WYQ3-F1
#
_entry.id   AF-A0A960WYQ3-F1
#
_cell.length_a   1.000
_cell.length_b   1.000
_cell.length_c   1.000
_cell.angle_alpha   90.00
_cell.angle_beta   90.00
_cell.angle_gamma   90.00
#
_symmetry.space_group_name_H-M   'P 1'
#
loop_
_entity.id
_entity.type
_entity.pdbx_description
1 polymer ?
#
loop_
_entity_poly.entity_id
_entity_poly.type
_entity_poly.pdbx_seq_one_letter_code
_entity_poly.pdbx_strand_id
1 'polypeptide(L)'
;MRELLLLPLCSALLLCSGCDGGAGDALPMDEAVVRVTLVQGSRAKTLREIAPYDEAICWQEYQVDKILLGELRDRPARIRVAHWTVLHGKELPAVGALNQQVELRIRPFRHFPGLESVASSDDLEVTAEEIPLFVDVAPLQAGMANEWSRWDYGGTFSNQMRQYWKLRGQLEGVVLGNSHAAKDIAPHLLKWGQNESIPAVLNLGAAGSNVNLQCLLAEKYVATLPKIRTVIWVMSLRSFNQQMASGRKERDFLASSAYAHDSLHPEEFAISAENWRLVPAQEAKPPSEGFVDAWGWESRSTSHVPAEAAPFAEYLAANVNHPEFTFDEKSWMVFERTVRALAAKGIKVALVAPPFHPTFAGREVADPDGTTNAGALQTVQRLEKLAADCEGVSFRDFNLAGKNDFVSAEFYDLDHLAARGAERFTQMLADWIGQH
;
A
#
# COMPACT_ATOMS: atom_id res chain seq x y z
N MET A 1 78.01 32.35 12.81
CA MET A 1 77.81 33.77 13.14
C MET A 1 76.69 34.29 12.26
N ARG A 2 75.71 34.95 12.90
CA ARG A 2 74.72 35.96 12.43
C ARG A 2 74.72 36.24 10.91
N GLU A 3 73.59 36.26 10.21
CA GLU A 3 72.49 37.21 10.47
C GLU A 3 71.18 36.81 9.76
N LEU A 4 70.08 37.22 10.39
CA LEU A 4 68.69 37.12 9.94
C LEU A 4 68.43 38.00 8.70
N LEU A 5 67.53 37.55 7.83
CA LEU A 5 66.65 38.43 7.07
C LEU A 5 65.27 37.79 6.94
N LEU A 6 64.32 38.37 7.68
CA LEU A 6 62.86 38.16 7.61
C LEU A 6 62.30 38.97 6.45
N LEU A 7 61.46 38.36 5.61
CA LEU A 7 60.44 39.04 4.79
C LEU A 7 59.20 38.12 4.65
N PRO A 8 57.98 38.69 4.55
CA PRO A 8 56.73 38.01 4.88
C PRO A 8 56.12 37.26 3.70
N LEU A 9 55.54 36.08 3.99
CA LEU A 9 54.61 35.38 3.11
C LEU A 9 53.26 36.13 3.13
N CYS A 10 52.97 36.86 2.05
CA CYS A 10 51.60 37.25 1.70
C CYS A 10 50.93 36.10 0.94
N SER A 11 49.92 35.51 1.57
CA SER A 11 49.00 34.55 0.96
C SER A 11 48.10 35.25 -0.05
N ALA A 12 48.31 34.96 -1.34
CA ALA A 12 47.34 35.22 -2.41
C ALA A 12 47.35 34.02 -3.37
N LEU A 13 46.63 32.96 -2.99
CA LEU A 13 46.29 31.88 -3.91
C LEU A 13 44.96 32.25 -4.58
N LEU A 14 45.07 32.67 -5.85
CA LEU A 14 43.98 32.62 -6.82
C LEU A 14 43.53 31.15 -6.94
N LEU A 15 42.31 30.87 -6.49
CA LEU A 15 41.59 29.67 -6.90
C LEU A 15 40.96 29.95 -8.26
N CYS A 16 41.66 29.55 -9.32
CA CYS A 16 41.02 29.23 -10.59
C CYS A 16 40.28 27.90 -10.42
N SER A 17 39.03 27.94 -9.98
CA SER A 17 38.11 26.81 -10.12
C SER A 17 37.75 26.69 -11.59
N GLY A 18 38.37 25.70 -12.25
CA GLY A 18 38.03 25.27 -13.59
C GLY A 18 36.55 24.85 -13.66
N CYS A 19 35.89 25.36 -14.69
CA CYS A 19 34.62 24.86 -15.17
C CYS A 19 34.82 23.48 -15.79
N ASP A 20 34.70 22.42 -14.99
CA ASP A 20 34.44 21.10 -15.53
C ASP A 20 32.92 20.97 -15.74
N GLY A 21 32.51 21.21 -16.99
CA GLY A 21 31.18 20.89 -17.47
C GLY A 21 30.96 19.38 -17.35
N GLY A 22 30.14 18.99 -16.37
CA GLY A 22 29.64 17.63 -16.25
C GLY A 22 28.98 17.21 -17.55
N ALA A 23 29.42 16.06 -18.07
CA ALA A 23 28.78 15.38 -19.17
C ALA A 23 27.27 15.28 -18.87
N GLY A 24 26.45 15.87 -19.75
CA GLY A 24 25.00 15.82 -19.62
C GLY A 24 24.55 14.38 -19.75
N ASP A 25 24.18 13.77 -18.63
CA ASP A 25 23.43 12.52 -18.64
C ASP A 25 22.19 12.75 -19.51
N ALA A 26 22.11 12.03 -20.63
CA ALA A 26 20.96 12.10 -21.52
C ALA A 26 19.71 11.76 -20.69
N LEU A 27 18.70 12.63 -20.76
CA LEU A 27 17.42 12.35 -20.10
C LEU A 27 16.82 11.06 -20.66
N PRO A 28 16.12 10.26 -19.84
CA PRO A 28 15.27 9.18 -20.35
C PRO A 28 14.31 9.69 -21.44
N MET A 29 13.93 8.81 -22.38
CA MET A 29 12.98 9.12 -23.45
C MET A 29 11.70 9.77 -22.90
N ASP A 30 11.23 10.84 -23.56
CA ASP A 30 10.04 11.63 -23.23
C ASP A 30 10.05 12.36 -21.88
N GLU A 31 11.23 12.57 -21.28
CA GLU A 31 11.40 13.40 -20.09
C GLU A 31 11.84 14.82 -20.45
N ALA A 32 11.34 15.82 -19.71
CA ALA A 32 11.69 17.22 -19.89
C ALA A 32 11.98 17.90 -18.55
N VAL A 33 12.92 18.85 -18.57
CA VAL A 33 13.12 19.81 -17.48
C VAL A 33 12.57 21.14 -17.93
N VAL A 34 11.61 21.69 -17.19
CA VAL A 34 10.91 22.91 -17.53
C VAL A 34 10.96 23.91 -16.40
N ARG A 35 11.05 25.18 -16.74
CA ARG A 35 10.81 26.30 -15.85
C ARG A 35 9.38 26.75 -16.04
N VAL A 36 8.66 26.82 -14.94
CA VAL A 36 7.22 27.05 -14.92
C VAL A 36 6.83 27.96 -13.77
N THR A 37 5.69 28.63 -13.90
CA THR A 37 5.09 29.41 -12.83
C THR A 37 3.78 28.76 -12.38
N LEU A 38 3.62 28.49 -11.08
CA LEU A 38 2.41 27.85 -10.53
C LEU A 38 1.21 28.80 -10.65
N VAL A 39 0.17 28.36 -11.34
CA VAL A 39 -1.06 29.15 -11.61
C VAL A 39 -2.22 28.71 -10.72
N GLN A 40 -2.31 27.43 -10.42
CA GLN A 40 -3.34 26.87 -9.55
C GLN A 40 -2.84 25.55 -8.98
N GLY A 41 -3.28 25.17 -7.79
CA GLY A 41 -2.88 23.89 -7.19
C GLY A 41 -3.94 23.35 -6.26
N SER A 42 -4.13 22.04 -6.31
CA SER A 42 -5.03 21.35 -5.43
C SER A 42 -4.49 21.18 -4.03
N ARG A 43 -5.42 21.05 -3.08
CA ARG A 43 -5.05 20.77 -1.69
C ARG A 43 -4.28 19.46 -1.60
N ALA A 44 -3.05 19.52 -1.10
CA ALA A 44 -2.27 18.33 -0.81
C ALA A 44 -2.94 17.49 0.29
N LYS A 45 -3.08 16.19 0.05
CA LYS A 45 -3.54 15.26 1.09
C LYS A 45 -2.35 14.84 1.95
N THR A 46 -2.57 14.83 3.25
CA THR A 46 -1.64 14.30 4.27
C THR A 46 -1.67 12.78 4.29
N LEU A 47 -0.64 12.15 4.85
CA LEU A 47 -0.57 10.70 5.03
C LEU A 47 -1.77 10.18 5.84
N ARG A 48 -2.22 10.96 6.83
CA ARG A 48 -3.40 10.64 7.64
C ARG A 48 -4.70 10.65 6.84
N GLU A 49 -4.83 11.55 5.88
CA GLU A 49 -6.05 11.68 5.06
C GLU A 49 -6.14 10.62 3.97
N ILE A 50 -5.00 10.09 3.51
CA ILE A 50 -4.99 9.07 2.44
C ILE A 50 -4.94 7.64 2.98
N ALA A 51 -4.79 7.47 4.29
CA ALA A 51 -4.68 6.15 4.89
C ALA A 51 -5.86 5.26 4.45
N PRO A 52 -5.64 4.04 3.92
CA PRO A 52 -4.44 3.18 3.99
C PRO A 52 -3.43 3.35 2.88
N TYR A 53 -3.69 4.25 1.95
CA TYR A 53 -2.73 4.49 0.89
C TYR A 53 -1.50 5.14 1.51
N ASP A 54 -0.36 4.74 0.97
CA ASP A 54 0.96 5.22 1.32
C ASP A 54 1.48 6.21 0.28
N GLU A 55 0.61 6.56 -0.65
CA GLU A 55 0.90 7.30 -1.86
C GLU A 55 -0.29 8.18 -2.17
N ALA A 56 -0.01 9.44 -2.40
CA ALA A 56 -0.98 10.40 -2.86
C ALA A 56 -0.34 11.40 -3.79
N ILE A 57 -1.15 11.85 -4.75
CA ILE A 57 -0.79 12.92 -5.67
C ILE A 57 -1.77 14.08 -5.50
N CYS A 58 -1.28 15.30 -5.73
CA CYS A 58 -2.13 16.45 -5.99
C CYS A 58 -1.81 17.01 -7.37
N TRP A 59 -2.84 17.57 -8.01
CA TRP A 59 -2.70 18.19 -9.31
C TRP A 59 -2.40 19.69 -9.17
N GLN A 60 -1.46 20.16 -9.99
CA GLN A 60 -1.08 21.56 -10.06
C GLN A 60 -1.01 22.01 -11.52
N GLU A 61 -1.48 23.22 -11.79
CA GLU A 61 -1.42 23.83 -13.12
C GLU A 61 -0.34 24.89 -13.19
N TYR A 62 0.39 24.85 -14.29
CA TYR A 62 1.55 25.68 -14.50
C TYR A 62 1.47 26.41 -15.83
N GLN A 63 1.95 27.65 -15.83
CA GLN A 63 2.34 28.36 -17.04
C GLN A 63 3.76 27.93 -17.41
N VAL A 64 3.98 27.49 -18.65
CA VAL A 64 5.31 27.14 -19.16
C VAL A 64 6.05 28.41 -19.55
N ASP A 65 7.10 28.72 -18.80
CA ASP A 65 7.96 29.87 -19.06
C ASP A 65 9.07 29.50 -20.05
N LYS A 66 9.69 28.33 -19.83
CA LYS A 66 10.81 27.86 -20.66
C LYS A 66 11.01 26.35 -20.54
N ILE A 67 11.29 25.68 -21.67
CA ILE A 67 11.83 24.31 -21.67
C ILE A 67 13.35 24.41 -21.55
N LEU A 68 13.92 23.82 -20.50
CA LEU A 68 15.36 23.87 -20.19
C LEU A 68 16.10 22.68 -20.81
N LEU A 69 15.53 21.48 -20.71
CA LEU A 69 16.06 20.23 -21.28
C LEU A 69 14.91 19.35 -21.78
N GLY A 70 15.16 18.53 -22.80
CA GLY A 70 14.16 17.66 -23.43
C GLY A 70 13.20 18.42 -24.36
N GLU A 71 12.09 17.78 -24.73
CA GLU A 71 11.05 18.36 -25.59
C GLU A 71 9.66 18.11 -25.02
N LEU A 72 8.79 19.13 -25.10
CA LEU A 72 7.34 18.97 -24.91
C LEU A 72 6.66 19.05 -26.27
N ARG A 73 5.94 17.98 -26.65
CA ARG A 73 5.15 17.95 -27.89
C ARG A 73 4.14 19.10 -27.86
N ASP A 74 3.99 19.78 -28.99
CA ASP A 74 3.07 20.92 -29.20
C ASP A 74 3.38 22.19 -28.38
N ARG A 75 4.46 22.18 -27.58
CA ARG A 75 4.95 23.32 -26.77
C ARG A 75 3.81 24.06 -26.06
N PRO A 76 3.05 23.36 -25.22
CA PRO A 76 1.86 23.93 -24.61
C PRO A 76 2.22 25.12 -23.72
N ALA A 77 1.38 26.16 -23.74
CA ALA A 77 1.54 27.30 -22.85
C ALA A 77 1.23 26.93 -21.39
N ARG A 78 0.35 25.95 -21.18
CA ARG A 78 -0.04 25.46 -19.86
C ARG A 78 0.11 23.95 -19.77
N ILE A 79 0.54 23.47 -18.61
CA ILE A 79 0.61 22.04 -18.30
C ILE A 79 -0.01 21.78 -16.94
N ARG A 80 -0.55 20.57 -16.75
CA ARG A 80 -1.05 20.11 -15.46
C ARG A 80 -0.17 18.95 -15.00
N VAL A 81 0.39 19.07 -13.82
CA VAL A 81 1.42 18.16 -13.29
C VAL A 81 0.89 17.54 -12.00
N ALA A 82 0.94 16.20 -11.93
CA ALA A 82 0.72 15.45 -10.72
C ALA A 82 2.01 15.48 -9.87
N HIS A 83 1.92 16.05 -8.66
CA HIS A 83 2.98 16.03 -7.67
C HIS A 83 2.68 15.03 -6.57
N TRP A 84 3.68 14.27 -6.17
CA TRP A 84 3.59 13.40 -5.01
C TRP A 84 3.47 14.24 -3.73
N THR A 85 2.37 14.08 -3.00
CA THR A 85 2.19 14.67 -1.67
C THR A 85 2.56 13.68 -0.57
N VAL A 86 2.39 12.39 -0.87
CA VAL A 86 2.88 11.28 -0.07
C VAL A 86 3.50 10.27 -1.02
N LEU A 87 4.69 9.77 -0.69
CA LEU A 87 5.35 8.69 -1.42
C LEU A 87 5.95 7.70 -0.43
N HIS A 88 5.60 6.42 -0.60
CA HIS A 88 6.04 5.33 0.27
C HIS A 88 5.84 5.59 1.78
N GLY A 89 4.69 6.16 2.14
CA GLY A 89 4.31 6.44 3.51
C GLY A 89 4.97 7.68 4.11
N LYS A 90 5.61 8.51 3.28
CA LYS A 90 6.27 9.75 3.71
C LYS A 90 5.64 10.96 3.03
N GLU A 91 5.26 11.95 3.83
CA GLU A 91 4.81 13.24 3.30
C GLU A 91 5.97 13.98 2.63
N LEU A 92 5.69 14.54 1.46
CA LEU A 92 6.63 15.34 0.69
C LEU A 92 6.26 16.83 0.78
N PRO A 93 7.25 17.73 0.78
CA PRO A 93 6.98 19.16 0.80
C PRO A 93 6.25 19.60 -0.46
N ALA A 94 5.39 20.61 -0.34
CA ALA A 94 4.72 21.21 -1.49
C ALA A 94 5.73 21.81 -2.47
N VAL A 95 5.46 21.67 -3.77
CA VAL A 95 6.30 22.18 -4.84
C VAL A 95 5.90 23.62 -5.18
N GLY A 96 6.54 24.57 -4.51
CA GLY A 96 6.33 26.01 -4.73
C GLY A 96 5.02 26.55 -4.15
N ALA A 97 4.84 27.86 -4.27
CA ALA A 97 3.64 28.60 -3.90
C ALA A 97 2.99 29.25 -5.14
N LEU A 98 1.74 29.70 -5.00
CA LEU A 98 1.01 30.35 -6.09
C LEU A 98 1.82 31.54 -6.66
N ASN A 99 1.90 31.64 -8.00
CA ASN A 99 2.71 32.59 -8.76
C ASN A 99 4.23 32.48 -8.55
N GLN A 100 4.71 31.42 -7.90
CA GLN A 100 6.14 31.16 -7.79
C GLN A 100 6.64 30.41 -9.02
N GLN A 101 7.80 30.83 -9.51
CA GLN A 101 8.54 30.11 -10.53
C GLN A 101 9.32 28.94 -9.91
N VAL A 102 9.19 27.76 -10.50
CA VAL A 102 9.89 26.54 -10.09
C VAL A 102 10.46 25.82 -11.32
N GLU A 103 11.47 24.99 -11.10
CA GLU A 103 11.99 24.09 -12.12
C GLU A 103 11.49 22.68 -11.83
N LEU A 104 10.80 22.08 -12.80
CA LEU A 104 10.23 20.74 -12.68
C LEU A 104 10.91 19.79 -13.65
N ARG A 105 11.09 18.55 -13.20
CA ARG A 105 11.48 17.43 -14.04
C ARG A 105 10.26 16.56 -14.24
N ILE A 106 9.78 16.46 -15.47
CA ILE A 106 8.46 15.90 -15.76
C ILE A 106 8.49 14.85 -16.87
N ARG A 107 7.54 13.92 -16.82
CA ARG A 107 7.27 12.92 -17.87
C ARG A 107 5.76 12.80 -18.11
N PRO A 108 5.28 12.52 -19.35
CA PRO A 108 3.85 12.46 -19.61
C PRO A 108 3.14 11.41 -18.73
N PHE A 109 1.94 11.76 -18.25
CA PHE A 109 1.18 10.96 -17.28
C PHE A 109 0.94 9.51 -17.75
N ARG A 110 0.64 9.33 -19.04
CA ARG A 110 0.44 8.02 -19.69
C ARG A 110 1.58 7.00 -19.51
N HIS A 111 2.79 7.45 -19.14
CA HIS A 111 3.92 6.56 -18.88
C HIS A 111 3.89 5.94 -17.46
N PHE A 112 2.86 6.25 -16.66
CA PHE A 112 2.71 5.75 -15.29
C PHE A 112 1.39 5.00 -15.10
N PRO A 113 1.23 3.82 -15.73
CA PRO A 113 0.01 3.03 -15.61
C PRO A 113 -0.25 2.63 -14.15
N GLY A 114 -1.46 2.91 -13.67
CA GLY A 114 -1.89 2.63 -12.30
C GLY A 114 -1.85 3.84 -11.37
N LEU A 115 -1.38 5.02 -11.81
CA LEU A 115 -1.57 6.26 -11.03
C LEU A 115 -3.04 6.64 -10.88
N GLU A 116 -3.92 6.14 -11.75
CA GLU A 116 -5.38 6.29 -11.63
C GLU A 116 -5.91 5.66 -10.33
N SER A 117 -5.18 4.70 -9.75
CA SER A 117 -5.51 4.04 -8.48
C SER A 117 -4.85 4.68 -7.25
N VAL A 118 -4.04 5.74 -7.43
CA VAL A 118 -3.42 6.47 -6.32
C VAL A 118 -4.40 7.50 -5.77
N ALA A 119 -4.37 7.72 -4.46
CA ALA A 119 -5.18 8.74 -3.83
C ALA A 119 -4.86 10.13 -4.43
N SER A 120 -5.78 10.65 -5.24
CA SER A 120 -5.59 11.90 -5.98
C SER A 120 -6.40 13.03 -5.36
N SER A 121 -5.88 14.26 -5.43
CA SER A 121 -6.60 15.50 -5.16
C SER A 121 -6.57 16.35 -6.43
N ASP A 122 -7.72 16.47 -7.10
CA ASP A 122 -7.94 17.39 -8.23
C ASP A 122 -9.21 18.20 -7.92
N ASP A 123 -9.02 19.38 -7.35
CA ASP A 123 -10.06 20.39 -7.09
C ASP A 123 -9.95 21.57 -8.08
N LEU A 124 -9.19 21.39 -9.17
CA LEU A 124 -8.95 22.41 -10.18
C LEU A 124 -10.18 22.57 -11.08
N GLU A 125 -10.35 23.76 -11.67
CA GLU A 125 -11.45 23.99 -12.59
C GLU A 125 -11.27 23.14 -13.87
N VAL A 126 -12.36 22.51 -14.30
CA VAL A 126 -12.40 21.82 -15.59
C VAL A 126 -12.60 22.87 -16.68
N THR A 127 -11.54 23.18 -17.42
CA THR A 127 -11.62 24.11 -18.55
C THR A 127 -12.00 23.37 -19.84
N ALA A 128 -12.55 24.10 -20.83
CA ALA A 128 -12.85 23.53 -22.15
C ALA A 128 -11.59 23.18 -22.98
N GLU A 129 -10.42 23.66 -22.55
CA GLU A 129 -9.13 23.38 -23.15
C GLU A 129 -8.53 22.10 -22.54
N GLU A 130 -8.09 21.17 -23.39
CA GLU A 130 -7.44 19.93 -22.96
C GLU A 130 -5.98 20.23 -22.56
N ILE A 131 -5.74 20.42 -21.27
CA ILE A 131 -4.41 20.72 -20.73
C ILE A 131 -3.58 19.41 -20.65
N PRO A 132 -2.38 19.34 -21.26
CA PRO A 132 -1.56 18.13 -21.22
C PRO A 132 -1.12 17.75 -19.80
N LEU A 133 -1.22 16.46 -19.49
CA LEU A 133 -0.95 15.89 -18.15
C LEU A 133 0.45 15.30 -18.03
N PHE A 134 1.15 15.63 -16.95
CA PHE A 134 2.48 15.15 -16.62
C PHE A 134 2.58 14.69 -15.16
N VAL A 135 3.69 14.03 -14.81
CA VAL A 135 4.05 13.65 -13.44
C VAL A 135 5.41 14.26 -13.12
N ASP A 136 5.55 14.83 -11.92
CA ASP A 136 6.83 15.25 -11.36
C ASP A 136 7.67 14.02 -10.96
N VAL A 137 8.81 13.83 -11.62
CA VAL A 137 9.69 12.68 -11.42
C VAL A 137 10.88 12.97 -10.53
N ALA A 138 11.07 14.22 -10.08
CA ALA A 138 12.18 14.56 -9.19
C ALA A 138 12.15 13.75 -7.88
N PRO A 139 10.99 13.55 -7.20
CA PRO A 139 10.92 12.72 -6.00
C PRO A 139 11.29 11.25 -6.23
N LEU A 140 11.08 10.73 -7.45
CA LEU A 140 11.37 9.34 -7.80
C LEU A 140 12.89 9.10 -8.00
N GLN A 141 13.64 10.15 -8.35
CA GLN A 141 15.06 10.07 -8.68
C GLN A 141 15.99 10.45 -7.52
N ALA A 142 15.53 11.28 -6.59
CA ALA A 142 16.35 11.85 -5.50
C ALA A 142 16.82 10.85 -4.42
N GLY A 143 16.57 9.55 -4.59
CA GLY A 143 17.20 8.51 -3.79
C GLY A 143 16.47 8.21 -2.47
N MET A 144 15.84 7.03 -2.46
CA MET A 144 15.80 6.13 -1.30
C MET A 144 17.17 5.43 -1.07
N ALA A 145 18.26 6.05 -1.56
CA ALA A 145 19.61 5.56 -1.39
C ALA A 145 20.09 5.98 0.01
N ASN A 146 20.48 4.98 0.79
CA ASN A 146 21.20 5.01 2.07
C ASN A 146 20.28 4.76 3.29
N GLU A 147 20.51 3.59 3.89
CA GLU A 147 19.83 2.94 5.04
C GLU A 147 18.46 2.27 4.80
N TRP A 148 17.68 2.67 3.79
CA TRP A 148 16.34 2.12 3.55
C TRP A 148 16.26 0.98 2.54
N SER A 149 17.30 0.78 1.71
CA SER A 149 17.24 -0.17 0.59
C SER A 149 17.03 -1.64 0.99
N ARG A 150 17.56 -2.09 2.14
CA ARG A 150 17.33 -3.48 2.57
C ARG A 150 15.87 -3.75 2.97
N TRP A 151 15.16 -2.72 3.43
CA TRP A 151 13.84 -2.87 4.07
C TRP A 151 12.73 -2.14 3.33
N ASP A 152 13.02 -1.65 2.13
CA ASP A 152 12.05 -1.03 1.25
C ASP A 152 11.44 -2.11 0.36
N TYR A 153 10.21 -2.50 0.71
CA TYR A 153 9.35 -3.43 -0.03
C TYR A 153 8.31 -2.69 -0.88
N GLY A 154 8.46 -1.37 -1.01
CA GLY A 154 7.44 -0.47 -1.53
C GLY A 154 6.42 -0.13 -0.45
N GLY A 155 6.29 1.16 -0.14
CA GLY A 155 5.11 1.62 0.60
C GLY A 155 5.09 1.39 2.12
N THR A 156 3.90 1.51 2.72
CA THR A 156 3.66 1.19 4.15
C THR A 156 3.88 -0.28 4.48
N PHE A 157 3.74 -1.16 3.47
CA PHE A 157 4.00 -2.60 3.59
C PHE A 157 5.43 -2.90 4.07
N SER A 158 6.39 -2.01 3.79
CA SER A 158 7.76 -2.08 4.32
C SER A 158 7.81 -2.18 5.84
N ASN A 159 6.89 -1.52 6.55
CA ASN A 159 6.84 -1.58 8.01
C ASN A 159 6.41 -2.98 8.51
N GLN A 160 5.37 -3.56 7.91
CA GLN A 160 4.93 -4.93 8.21
C GLN A 160 6.05 -5.94 7.89
N MET A 161 6.78 -5.77 6.79
CA MET A 161 7.90 -6.64 6.44
C MET A 161 9.09 -6.52 7.41
N ARG A 162 9.42 -5.31 7.91
CA ARG A 162 10.42 -5.15 8.97
C ARG A 162 10.04 -5.93 10.24
N GLN A 163 8.75 -5.91 10.58
CA GLN A 163 8.23 -6.69 11.71
C GLN A 163 8.31 -8.18 11.43
N TYR A 164 7.96 -8.63 10.22
CA TYR A 164 8.14 -10.03 9.80
C TYR A 164 9.58 -10.48 10.03
N TRP A 165 10.56 -9.73 9.52
CA TRP A 165 11.96 -10.10 9.69
C TRP A 165 12.38 -10.12 11.16
N LYS A 166 11.84 -9.24 11.98
CA LYS A 166 12.10 -9.22 13.43
C LYS A 166 11.43 -10.36 14.20
N LEU A 167 10.27 -10.83 13.76
CA LEU A 167 9.41 -11.76 14.49
C LEU A 167 9.42 -13.18 13.94
N ARG A 168 9.88 -13.41 12.71
CA ARG A 168 9.75 -14.67 11.95
C ARG A 168 10.04 -15.96 12.73
N GLY A 169 11.03 -15.99 13.63
CA GLY A 169 11.33 -17.20 14.42
C GLY A 169 10.33 -17.53 15.53
N GLN A 170 9.37 -16.65 15.84
CA GLN A 170 8.33 -16.85 16.85
C GLN A 170 6.90 -16.86 16.30
N LEU A 171 6.70 -16.55 15.01
CA LEU A 171 5.37 -16.49 14.40
C LEU A 171 4.76 -17.90 14.28
N GLU A 172 3.62 -18.08 14.94
CA GLU A 172 2.75 -19.25 14.80
C GLU A 172 1.59 -18.99 13.84
N GLY A 173 1.32 -17.71 13.57
CA GLY A 173 0.24 -17.25 12.70
C GLY A 173 0.60 -16.07 11.84
N VAL A 174 -0.03 -16.00 10.67
CA VAL A 174 0.01 -14.82 9.81
C VAL A 174 -1.38 -14.50 9.29
N VAL A 175 -1.74 -13.22 9.31
CA VAL A 175 -2.91 -12.70 8.57
C VAL A 175 -2.43 -12.24 7.20
N LEU A 176 -3.07 -12.74 6.14
CA LEU A 176 -2.83 -12.36 4.75
C LEU A 176 -4.10 -11.76 4.14
N GLY A 177 -3.92 -10.94 3.12
CA GLY A 177 -5.00 -10.33 2.36
C GLY A 177 -4.60 -8.97 1.83
N ASN A 178 -5.59 -8.18 1.43
CA ASN A 178 -5.42 -6.82 0.96
C ASN A 178 -5.65 -5.79 2.10
N SER A 179 -6.19 -4.61 1.79
CA SER A 179 -6.51 -3.57 2.77
C SER A 179 -7.51 -4.03 3.84
N HIS A 180 -8.39 -5.00 3.57
CA HIS A 180 -9.27 -5.57 4.58
C HIS A 180 -8.48 -6.36 5.63
N ALA A 181 -7.50 -7.18 5.21
CA ALA A 181 -6.61 -7.81 6.18
C ALA A 181 -5.88 -6.76 7.01
N ALA A 182 -5.27 -5.77 6.35
CA ALA A 182 -4.46 -4.74 6.99
C ALA A 182 -5.21 -3.95 8.07
N LYS A 183 -6.49 -3.62 7.83
CA LYS A 183 -7.29 -2.75 8.70
C LYS A 183 -8.30 -3.47 9.58
N ASP A 184 -8.91 -4.54 9.10
CA ASP A 184 -10.09 -5.14 9.75
C ASP A 184 -9.69 -6.18 10.79
N ILE A 185 -8.43 -6.64 10.78
CA ILE A 185 -7.91 -7.62 11.74
C ILE A 185 -6.91 -6.98 12.68
N ALA A 186 -7.24 -7.01 13.98
CA ALA A 186 -6.46 -6.51 15.10
C ALA A 186 -5.73 -7.67 15.80
N PRO A 187 -4.53 -8.11 15.34
CA PRO A 187 -4.03 -9.44 15.69
C PRO A 187 -3.74 -9.60 17.18
N HIS A 188 -3.46 -8.52 17.92
CA HIS A 188 -3.28 -8.57 19.37
C HIS A 188 -4.45 -9.23 20.12
N LEU A 189 -5.65 -9.25 19.53
CA LEU A 189 -6.84 -9.93 20.08
C LEU A 189 -6.99 -11.41 19.68
N LEU A 190 -6.19 -11.90 18.73
CA LEU A 190 -6.22 -13.32 18.36
C LEU A 190 -5.65 -14.13 19.53
N LYS A 191 -6.54 -14.89 20.17
CA LYS A 191 -6.33 -15.55 21.47
C LYS A 191 -5.46 -16.80 21.36
N TRP A 192 -4.17 -16.57 21.14
CA TRP A 192 -3.11 -17.45 21.65
C TRP A 192 -2.57 -16.96 22.99
N GLY A 193 -3.37 -16.18 23.75
CA GLY A 193 -3.15 -15.78 25.15
C GLY A 193 -1.89 -14.96 25.45
N GLN A 194 -0.97 -14.89 24.50
CA GLN A 194 0.34 -14.29 24.63
C GLN A 194 0.54 -13.20 23.58
N ASN A 195 -0.31 -13.13 22.55
CA ASN A 195 -0.08 -12.25 21.40
C ASN A 195 0.03 -10.77 21.81
N GLU A 196 -0.78 -10.31 22.77
CA GLU A 196 -0.76 -8.95 23.32
C GLU A 196 0.60 -8.53 23.94
N SER A 197 1.40 -9.49 24.41
CA SER A 197 2.71 -9.19 25.01
C SER A 197 3.88 -9.66 24.16
N ILE A 198 3.71 -10.77 23.46
CA ILE A 198 4.70 -11.45 22.62
C ILE A 198 4.00 -11.78 21.29
N PRO A 199 4.25 -11.02 20.21
CA PRO A 199 3.61 -11.25 18.92
C PRO A 199 3.91 -12.65 18.36
N ALA A 200 2.94 -13.55 18.41
CA ALA A 200 2.90 -14.86 17.76
C ALA A 200 2.06 -14.85 16.48
N VAL A 201 1.18 -13.85 16.30
CA VAL A 201 0.48 -13.55 15.04
C VAL A 201 0.93 -12.20 14.53
N LEU A 202 1.28 -12.14 13.24
CA LEU A 202 1.56 -10.89 12.54
C LEU A 202 0.57 -10.67 11.40
N ASN A 203 0.14 -9.43 11.21
CA ASN A 203 -0.62 -9.02 10.04
C ASN A 203 0.33 -8.61 8.91
N LEU A 204 0.27 -9.37 7.82
CA LEU A 204 0.95 -9.12 6.55
C LEU A 204 -0.06 -8.86 5.43
N GLY A 205 -1.21 -8.28 5.78
CA GLY A 205 -2.16 -7.75 4.82
C GLY A 205 -1.56 -6.56 4.09
N ALA A 206 -1.20 -6.75 2.82
CA ALA A 206 -0.64 -5.70 1.99
C ALA A 206 -1.77 -4.84 1.42
N ALA A 207 -1.98 -3.64 1.95
CA ALA A 207 -3.03 -2.74 1.45
C ALA A 207 -2.89 -2.48 -0.06
N GLY A 208 -4.00 -2.60 -0.79
CA GLY A 208 -4.03 -2.47 -2.25
C GLY A 208 -3.38 -3.63 -3.02
N SER A 209 -2.97 -4.72 -2.36
CA SER A 209 -2.45 -5.90 -3.04
C SER A 209 -3.53 -6.68 -3.79
N ASN A 210 -3.13 -7.29 -4.90
CA ASN A 210 -3.91 -8.30 -5.59
C ASN A 210 -3.62 -9.71 -5.01
N VAL A 211 -4.36 -10.70 -5.50
CA VAL A 211 -4.21 -12.10 -5.09
C VAL A 211 -2.80 -12.64 -5.38
N ASN A 212 -2.17 -12.25 -6.48
CA ASN A 212 -0.85 -12.75 -6.86
C ASN A 212 0.23 -12.36 -5.84
N LEU A 213 0.27 -11.08 -5.42
CA LEU A 213 1.19 -10.64 -4.39
C LEU A 213 0.93 -11.39 -3.06
N GLN A 214 -0.34 -11.56 -2.67
CA GLN A 214 -0.68 -12.32 -1.47
C GLN A 214 -0.19 -13.78 -1.55
N CYS A 215 -0.35 -14.44 -2.70
CA CYS A 215 0.14 -15.80 -2.91
C CYS A 215 1.67 -15.87 -2.90
N LEU A 216 2.36 -14.89 -3.49
CA LEU A 216 3.82 -14.78 -3.42
C LEU A 216 4.29 -14.66 -1.97
N LEU A 217 3.64 -13.80 -1.17
CA LEU A 217 3.95 -13.63 0.25
C LEU A 217 3.74 -14.93 1.02
N ALA A 218 2.62 -15.61 0.77
CA ALA A 218 2.31 -16.91 1.35
C ALA A 218 3.41 -17.95 1.06
N GLU A 219 3.82 -18.09 -0.20
CA GLU A 219 4.77 -19.11 -0.64
C GLU A 219 6.20 -18.82 -0.19
N LYS A 220 6.66 -17.56 -0.32
CA LYS A 220 8.05 -17.18 -0.08
C LYS A 220 8.36 -16.86 1.38
N TYR A 221 7.44 -16.18 2.05
CA TYR A 221 7.69 -15.63 3.39
C TYR A 221 6.96 -16.40 4.47
N VAL A 222 5.71 -16.81 4.25
CA VAL A 222 4.91 -17.46 5.31
C VAL A 222 5.19 -18.96 5.39
N ALA A 223 5.21 -19.65 4.26
CA ALA A 223 5.37 -21.11 4.22
C ALA A 223 6.80 -21.60 4.59
N THR A 224 7.72 -20.68 4.85
CA THR A 224 9.11 -20.91 5.29
C THR A 224 9.30 -20.64 6.79
N LEU A 225 8.30 -20.07 7.47
CA LEU A 225 8.37 -19.80 8.90
C LEU A 225 8.49 -21.10 9.71
N PRO A 226 9.41 -21.19 10.68
CA PRO A 226 9.70 -22.45 11.36
C PRO A 226 8.62 -22.92 12.35
N LYS A 227 7.74 -22.01 12.78
CA LYS A 227 6.68 -22.30 13.77
C LYS A 227 5.26 -22.08 13.25
N ILE A 228 5.10 -21.77 11.96
CA ILE A 228 3.79 -21.46 11.38
C ILE A 228 2.84 -22.65 11.52
N ARG A 229 1.65 -22.37 12.03
CA ARG A 229 0.56 -23.33 12.21
C ARG A 229 -0.70 -22.88 11.52
N THR A 230 -0.94 -21.58 11.45
CA THR A 230 -2.19 -21.03 10.95
C THR A 230 -1.96 -19.84 10.02
N VAL A 231 -2.65 -19.82 8.89
CA VAL A 231 -2.80 -18.64 8.03
C VAL A 231 -4.25 -18.21 8.07
N ILE A 232 -4.50 -16.95 8.41
CA ILE A 232 -5.81 -16.31 8.31
C ILE A 232 -5.80 -15.50 7.02
N TRP A 233 -6.57 -15.90 6.02
CA TRP A 233 -6.58 -15.22 4.73
C TRP A 233 -7.90 -14.46 4.55
N VAL A 234 -7.83 -13.14 4.65
CA VAL A 234 -8.98 -12.25 4.45
C VAL A 234 -9.16 -12.01 2.96
N MET A 235 -10.30 -12.46 2.44
CA MET A 235 -10.68 -12.44 1.03
C MET A 235 -11.79 -11.42 0.81
N SER A 236 -11.47 -10.34 0.11
CA SER A 236 -12.51 -9.42 -0.39
C SER A 236 -13.36 -10.11 -1.45
N LEU A 237 -14.65 -9.77 -1.53
CA LEU A 237 -15.54 -10.32 -2.57
C LEU A 237 -15.09 -9.95 -3.99
N ARG A 238 -14.34 -8.86 -4.14
CA ARG A 238 -13.72 -8.40 -5.39
C ARG A 238 -12.36 -9.03 -5.71
N SER A 239 -11.80 -9.89 -4.85
CA SER A 239 -10.41 -10.37 -5.00
C SER A 239 -10.13 -11.06 -6.33
N PHE A 240 -11.18 -11.63 -6.95
CA PHE A 240 -11.11 -12.31 -8.25
C PHE A 240 -11.87 -11.55 -9.34
N ASN A 241 -12.01 -10.23 -9.24
CA ASN A 241 -12.57 -9.42 -10.31
C ASN A 241 -11.45 -8.98 -11.28
N GLN A 242 -11.52 -9.40 -12.54
CA GLN A 242 -10.52 -9.05 -13.57
C GLN A 242 -10.34 -7.54 -13.74
N GLN A 243 -11.40 -6.75 -13.54
CA GLN A 243 -11.34 -5.29 -13.67
C GLN A 243 -10.57 -4.61 -12.53
N MET A 244 -10.42 -5.31 -11.40
CA MET A 244 -9.69 -4.83 -10.22
C MET A 244 -8.30 -5.45 -10.10
N ALA A 245 -7.83 -6.18 -11.13
CA ALA A 245 -6.55 -6.86 -11.15
C ALA A 245 -5.34 -5.91 -11.33
N SER A 246 -5.37 -4.74 -10.70
CA SER A 246 -4.22 -3.82 -10.69
C SER A 246 -3.04 -4.51 -10.01
N GLY A 247 -2.09 -5.00 -10.81
CA GLY A 247 -0.83 -5.56 -10.33
C GLY A 247 0.18 -4.49 -9.90
N ARG A 248 -0.25 -3.26 -9.58
CA ARG A 248 0.69 -2.17 -9.25
C ARG A 248 1.50 -2.49 -7.99
N LYS A 249 0.86 -2.79 -6.86
CA LYS A 249 1.57 -3.16 -5.63
C LYS A 249 2.42 -4.43 -5.79
N GLU A 250 1.96 -5.38 -6.59
CA GLU A 250 2.76 -6.56 -6.97
C GLU A 250 4.03 -6.15 -7.73
N ARG A 251 3.91 -5.30 -8.75
CA ARG A 251 5.06 -4.79 -9.51
C ARG A 251 6.01 -3.98 -8.64
N ASP A 252 5.48 -3.11 -7.79
CA ASP A 252 6.28 -2.28 -6.88
C ASP A 252 7.07 -3.16 -5.91
N PHE A 253 6.42 -4.19 -5.33
CA PHE A 253 7.07 -5.16 -4.47
C PHE A 253 8.16 -5.95 -5.22
N LEU A 254 7.86 -6.46 -6.42
CA LEU A 254 8.82 -7.22 -7.24
C LEU A 254 10.01 -6.36 -7.72
N ALA A 255 9.80 -5.06 -7.93
CA ALA A 255 10.85 -4.11 -8.30
C ALA A 255 11.61 -3.56 -7.09
N SER A 256 11.15 -3.85 -5.88
CA SER A 256 11.71 -3.29 -4.65
C SER A 256 13.12 -3.81 -4.38
N SER A 257 13.93 -2.93 -3.78
CA SER A 257 15.32 -3.26 -3.43
C SER A 257 15.40 -4.35 -2.35
N ALA A 258 14.42 -4.41 -1.44
CA ALA A 258 14.36 -5.46 -0.44
C ALA A 258 14.00 -6.83 -1.03
N TYR A 259 13.05 -6.91 -1.97
CA TYR A 259 12.73 -8.17 -2.65
C TYR A 259 13.90 -8.69 -3.49
N ALA A 260 14.60 -7.79 -4.19
CA ALA A 260 15.82 -8.13 -4.93
C ALA A 260 16.89 -8.70 -3.98
N HIS A 261 17.07 -8.09 -2.80
CA HIS A 261 17.96 -8.62 -1.77
C HIS A 261 17.54 -10.00 -1.28
N ASP A 262 16.27 -10.18 -0.89
CA ASP A 262 15.75 -11.45 -0.40
C ASP A 262 15.93 -12.59 -1.41
N SER A 263 15.76 -12.29 -2.69
CA SER A 263 15.93 -13.25 -3.79
C SER A 263 17.39 -13.70 -3.96
N LEU A 264 18.35 -12.87 -3.58
CA LEU A 264 19.79 -13.16 -3.63
C LEU A 264 20.31 -13.84 -2.37
N HIS A 265 19.55 -13.80 -1.26
CA HIS A 265 19.96 -14.31 0.06
C HIS A 265 18.94 -15.31 0.64
N PRO A 266 18.61 -16.40 -0.09
CA PRO A 266 17.63 -17.39 0.37
C PRO A 266 18.01 -18.06 1.69
N GLU A 267 19.29 -18.08 2.05
CA GLU A 267 19.79 -18.60 3.31
C GLU A 267 19.30 -17.81 4.54
N GLU A 268 18.93 -16.52 4.41
CA GLU A 268 18.40 -15.71 5.51
C GLU A 268 17.03 -16.20 6.01
N PHE A 269 16.33 -16.97 5.18
CA PHE A 269 15.06 -17.63 5.52
C PHE A 269 15.26 -18.93 6.31
N ALA A 270 16.45 -19.53 6.28
CA ALA A 270 16.75 -20.77 6.99
C ALA A 270 17.07 -20.50 8.46
N ILE A 271 16.03 -20.36 9.29
CA ILE A 271 16.16 -20.04 10.71
C ILE A 271 15.80 -21.26 11.56
N SER A 272 16.60 -21.57 12.59
CA SER A 272 16.25 -22.61 13.57
C SER A 272 15.22 -22.11 14.59
N ALA A 273 14.18 -22.90 14.83
CA ALA A 273 13.13 -22.63 15.82
C ALA A 273 13.64 -22.62 17.27
N GLU A 274 14.72 -23.35 17.55
CA GLU A 274 15.14 -23.73 18.91
C GLU A 274 15.89 -22.61 19.66
N ASN A 275 16.53 -21.69 18.94
CA ASN A 275 17.39 -20.65 19.52
C ASN A 275 16.88 -19.22 19.31
N TRP A 276 15.61 -19.04 18.94
CA TRP A 276 15.06 -17.72 18.67
C TRP A 276 14.72 -16.96 19.95
N ARG A 277 15.31 -15.78 20.14
CA ARG A 277 14.93 -14.86 21.22
C ARG A 277 13.52 -14.34 20.96
N LEU A 278 12.60 -14.59 21.88
CA LEU A 278 11.27 -13.98 21.83
C LEU A 278 11.38 -12.45 21.93
N VAL A 279 10.73 -11.77 21.00
CA VAL A 279 10.65 -10.31 20.92
C VAL A 279 9.31 -9.87 21.50
N PRO A 280 9.29 -9.06 22.57
CA PRO A 280 8.05 -8.51 23.11
C PRO A 280 7.47 -7.43 22.19
N ALA A 281 6.17 -7.18 22.29
CA ALA A 281 5.44 -6.22 21.46
C ALA A 281 6.04 -4.80 21.50
N GLN A 282 6.51 -4.36 22.68
CA GLN A 282 7.16 -3.06 22.85
C GLN A 282 8.44 -2.93 22.01
N GLU A 283 9.18 -4.02 21.81
CA GLU A 283 10.34 -4.04 20.93
C GLU A 283 9.91 -4.23 19.46
N ALA A 284 8.81 -4.92 19.18
CA ALA A 284 8.36 -5.24 17.82
C ALA A 284 7.83 -4.02 17.02
N LYS A 285 7.44 -2.94 17.71
CA LYS A 285 6.91 -1.73 17.07
C LYS A 285 7.95 -1.11 16.11
N PRO A 286 7.59 -0.77 14.87
CA PRO A 286 8.50 -0.13 13.93
C PRO A 286 8.88 1.28 14.43
N PRO A 287 10.10 1.76 14.10
CA PRO A 287 10.60 3.06 14.57
C PRO A 287 9.90 4.28 13.95
N SER A 288 9.11 4.10 12.88
CA SER A 288 8.41 5.19 12.18
C SER A 288 7.05 5.53 12.80
N GLU A 289 6.61 6.78 12.65
CA GLU A 289 5.25 7.30 12.94
C GLU A 289 4.16 6.73 11.99
N GLY A 290 4.31 5.48 11.54
CA GLY A 290 3.36 4.84 10.65
C GLY A 290 2.09 4.36 11.37
N PHE A 291 1.02 4.13 10.62
CA PHE A 291 -0.27 3.60 11.10
C PHE A 291 -0.21 2.14 11.57
N VAL A 292 0.97 1.51 11.52
CA VAL A 292 1.18 0.09 11.81
C VAL A 292 1.62 -0.10 13.27
N ASP A 293 0.85 -0.86 14.04
CA ASP A 293 1.17 -1.19 15.42
C ASP A 293 2.21 -2.33 15.54
N ALA A 294 2.46 -2.85 16.75
CA ALA A 294 3.44 -3.92 16.99
C ALA A 294 3.07 -5.28 16.35
N TRP A 295 1.86 -5.41 15.79
CA TRP A 295 1.32 -6.63 15.19
C TRP A 295 1.01 -6.47 13.71
N GLY A 296 1.46 -5.39 13.08
CA GLY A 296 1.20 -5.16 11.66
C GLY A 296 -0.20 -4.59 11.37
N TRP A 297 -0.97 -4.20 12.40
CA TRP A 297 -2.33 -3.70 12.21
C TRP A 297 -2.34 -2.22 11.85
N GLU A 298 -3.05 -1.87 10.76
CA GLU A 298 -3.27 -0.50 10.31
C GLU A 298 -4.60 0.08 10.84
N SER A 299 -4.66 0.32 12.15
CA SER A 299 -5.89 0.74 12.81
C SER A 299 -6.46 2.08 12.27
N ARG A 300 -7.80 2.21 12.31
CA ARG A 300 -8.57 3.40 11.90
C ARG A 300 -9.45 3.89 13.04
N SER A 301 -9.03 4.96 13.72
CA SER A 301 -9.70 5.41 14.95
C SER A 301 -11.07 6.08 14.76
N THR A 302 -11.40 6.53 13.54
CA THR A 302 -12.60 7.36 13.29
C THR A 302 -13.39 6.88 12.09
N SER A 303 -14.73 6.84 12.18
CA SER A 303 -15.59 6.61 11.02
C SER A 303 -15.62 7.84 10.11
N HIS A 304 -15.53 7.64 8.80
CA HIS A 304 -15.78 8.65 7.77
C HIS A 304 -17.17 8.50 7.15
N VAL A 305 -17.97 7.51 7.57
CA VAL A 305 -19.33 7.31 7.10
C VAL A 305 -20.24 8.35 7.76
N PRO A 306 -20.94 9.20 6.98
CA PRO A 306 -21.84 10.20 7.57
C PRO A 306 -22.97 9.54 8.36
N ALA A 307 -23.28 10.06 9.54
CA ALA A 307 -24.36 9.55 10.40
C ALA A 307 -25.75 10.01 9.93
N GLU A 308 -25.83 11.15 9.24
CA GLU A 308 -27.08 11.74 8.77
C GLU A 308 -27.49 11.21 7.40
N ALA A 309 -28.79 10.99 7.19
CA ALA A 309 -29.30 10.30 6.02
C ALA A 309 -28.99 10.99 4.67
N ALA A 310 -29.11 12.32 4.59
CA ALA A 310 -28.86 13.05 3.35
C ALA A 310 -27.35 13.06 2.97
N PRO A 311 -26.43 13.47 3.86
CA PRO A 311 -25.00 13.33 3.60
C PRO A 311 -24.55 11.89 3.33
N PHE A 312 -25.18 10.90 3.97
CA PHE A 312 -24.88 9.49 3.70
C PHE A 312 -25.31 9.06 2.30
N ALA A 313 -26.47 9.52 1.82
CA ALA A 313 -26.92 9.24 0.46
C ALA A 313 -25.98 9.83 -0.61
N GLU A 314 -25.49 11.06 -0.39
CA GLU A 314 -24.48 11.70 -1.25
C GLU A 314 -23.15 10.94 -1.22
N TYR A 315 -22.69 10.57 -0.02
CA TYR A 315 -21.50 9.77 0.16
C TYR A 315 -21.58 8.42 -0.57
N LEU A 316 -22.72 7.72 -0.49
CA LEU A 316 -22.95 6.49 -1.23
C LEU A 316 -22.91 6.70 -2.75
N ALA A 317 -23.54 7.77 -3.26
CA ALA A 317 -23.53 8.07 -4.68
C ALA A 317 -22.11 8.38 -5.20
N ALA A 318 -21.26 8.97 -4.36
CA ALA A 318 -19.89 9.33 -4.72
C ALA A 318 -18.87 8.18 -4.60
N ASN A 319 -19.16 7.15 -3.79
CA ASN A 319 -18.19 6.10 -3.44
C ASN A 319 -18.62 4.69 -3.88
N VAL A 320 -19.72 4.55 -4.62
CA VAL A 320 -20.17 3.25 -5.14
C VAL A 320 -20.05 3.23 -6.66
N ASN A 321 -19.22 2.34 -7.17
CA ASN A 321 -19.00 2.13 -8.59
C ASN A 321 -20.18 1.39 -9.24
N HIS A 322 -20.24 1.48 -10.58
CA HIS A 322 -21.20 0.74 -11.37
C HIS A 322 -20.99 -0.78 -11.28
N PRO A 323 -22.05 -1.59 -11.44
CA PRO A 323 -21.94 -3.04 -11.35
C PRO A 323 -21.05 -3.59 -12.47
N GLU A 324 -19.88 -4.10 -12.11
CA GLU A 324 -18.94 -4.69 -13.06
C GLU A 324 -18.16 -5.83 -12.40
N PHE A 325 -18.35 -7.05 -12.91
CA PHE A 325 -17.62 -8.22 -12.39
C PHE A 325 -17.39 -9.26 -13.47
N THR A 326 -16.11 -9.59 -13.68
CA THR A 326 -15.71 -10.77 -14.44
C THR A 326 -14.75 -11.59 -13.61
N PHE A 327 -15.07 -12.86 -13.39
CA PHE A 327 -14.26 -13.74 -12.55
C PHE A 327 -12.88 -14.02 -13.18
N ASP A 328 -11.81 -13.81 -12.43
CA ASP A 328 -10.44 -14.07 -12.86
C ASP A 328 -10.02 -15.51 -12.52
N GLU A 329 -10.24 -16.41 -13.48
CA GLU A 329 -9.85 -17.82 -13.34
C GLU A 329 -8.34 -18.00 -13.14
N LYS A 330 -7.50 -17.13 -13.70
CA LYS A 330 -6.04 -17.27 -13.58
C LYS A 330 -5.62 -16.97 -12.14
N SER A 331 -6.09 -15.85 -11.59
CA SER A 331 -5.82 -15.50 -10.19
C SER A 331 -6.42 -16.53 -9.23
N TRP A 332 -7.62 -17.05 -9.53
CA TRP A 332 -8.23 -18.13 -8.75
C TRP A 332 -7.36 -19.40 -8.73
N MET A 333 -6.88 -19.86 -9.89
CA MET A 333 -6.03 -21.05 -9.97
C MET A 333 -4.73 -20.91 -9.17
N VAL A 334 -4.10 -19.72 -9.21
CA VAL A 334 -2.90 -19.43 -8.41
C VAL A 334 -3.24 -19.51 -6.92
N PHE A 335 -4.31 -18.82 -6.50
CA PHE A 335 -4.78 -18.84 -5.12
C PHE A 335 -5.11 -20.24 -4.60
N GLU A 336 -5.94 -20.99 -5.32
CA GLU A 336 -6.35 -22.34 -4.94
C GLU A 336 -5.12 -23.26 -4.78
N ARG A 337 -4.18 -23.20 -5.73
CA ARG A 337 -2.93 -23.95 -5.65
C ARG A 337 -2.13 -23.59 -4.40
N THR A 338 -1.99 -22.30 -4.11
CA THR A 338 -1.22 -21.83 -2.94
C THR A 338 -1.87 -22.25 -1.63
N VAL A 339 -3.20 -22.13 -1.50
CA VAL A 339 -3.95 -22.62 -0.32
C VAL A 339 -3.74 -24.12 -0.11
N ARG A 340 -3.90 -24.93 -1.17
CA ARG A 340 -3.67 -26.38 -1.09
C ARG A 340 -2.23 -26.72 -0.72
N ALA A 341 -1.25 -25.95 -1.21
CA ALA A 341 0.16 -26.15 -0.88
C ALA A 341 0.48 -25.84 0.59
N LEU A 342 -0.14 -24.82 1.18
CA LEU A 342 -0.03 -24.53 2.62
C LEU A 342 -0.66 -25.66 3.45
N ALA A 343 -1.88 -26.08 3.09
CA ALA A 343 -2.60 -27.15 3.76
C ALA A 343 -1.81 -28.48 3.71
N ALA A 344 -1.22 -28.83 2.56
CA ALA A 344 -0.38 -30.02 2.40
C ALA A 344 0.90 -30.00 3.28
N LYS A 345 1.35 -28.82 3.74
CA LYS A 345 2.43 -28.66 4.72
C LYS A 345 1.94 -28.79 6.17
N GLY A 346 0.65 -29.05 6.40
CA GLY A 346 0.03 -29.10 7.72
C GLY A 346 -0.28 -27.73 8.32
N ILE A 347 -0.24 -26.66 7.51
CA ILE A 347 -0.63 -25.31 7.94
C ILE A 347 -2.14 -25.19 7.80
N LYS A 348 -2.85 -24.90 8.89
CA LYS A 348 -4.28 -24.60 8.86
C LYS A 348 -4.53 -23.29 8.11
N VAL A 349 -5.43 -23.28 7.14
CA VAL A 349 -5.79 -22.06 6.39
C VAL A 349 -7.24 -21.69 6.68
N ALA A 350 -7.44 -20.59 7.39
CA ALA A 350 -8.74 -20.01 7.67
C ALA A 350 -9.05 -18.90 6.66
N LEU A 351 -9.90 -19.21 5.68
CA LEU A 351 -10.37 -18.27 4.67
C LEU A 351 -11.56 -17.47 5.23
N VAL A 352 -11.55 -16.15 5.04
CA VAL A 352 -12.54 -15.28 5.67
C VAL A 352 -13.01 -14.20 4.71
N ALA A 353 -14.31 -14.06 4.49
CA ALA A 353 -14.85 -12.85 3.87
C ALA A 353 -15.22 -11.84 4.96
N PRO A 354 -14.61 -10.64 4.99
CA PRO A 354 -14.84 -9.64 6.02
C PRO A 354 -16.23 -9.01 5.88
N PRO A 355 -16.81 -8.43 6.94
CA PRO A 355 -18.08 -7.72 6.85
C PRO A 355 -17.94 -6.43 6.04
N PHE A 356 -18.90 -6.14 5.16
CA PHE A 356 -19.07 -4.84 4.52
C PHE A 356 -20.25 -4.08 5.11
N HIS A 357 -20.31 -2.77 4.83
CA HIS A 357 -21.33 -1.91 5.41
C HIS A 357 -22.75 -2.45 5.08
N PRO A 358 -23.67 -2.58 6.06
CA PRO A 358 -24.99 -3.19 5.85
C PRO A 358 -25.86 -2.54 4.78
N THR A 359 -25.48 -1.33 4.34
CA THR A 359 -26.15 -0.65 3.23
C THR A 359 -26.18 -1.46 1.93
N PHE A 360 -25.27 -2.41 1.74
CA PHE A 360 -25.23 -3.27 0.55
C PHE A 360 -26.23 -4.42 0.60
N ALA A 361 -26.91 -4.66 1.73
CA ALA A 361 -27.96 -5.66 1.81
C ALA A 361 -29.08 -5.38 0.80
N GLY A 362 -29.22 -6.26 -0.20
CA GLY A 362 -30.25 -6.16 -1.24
C GLY A 362 -30.02 -5.06 -2.28
N ARG A 363 -28.84 -4.41 -2.30
CA ARG A 363 -28.44 -3.52 -3.40
C ARG A 363 -28.04 -4.33 -4.64
N GLU A 364 -27.89 -3.66 -5.78
CA GLU A 364 -27.45 -4.30 -7.03
C GLU A 364 -25.99 -4.79 -6.96
N VAL A 365 -25.15 -4.04 -6.24
CA VAL A 365 -23.75 -4.36 -5.96
C VAL A 365 -23.57 -4.80 -4.51
N ALA A 366 -22.61 -5.70 -4.29
CA ALA A 366 -22.30 -6.31 -3.00
C ALA A 366 -21.25 -5.53 -2.19
N ASP A 367 -20.55 -4.59 -2.82
CA ASP A 367 -19.47 -3.79 -2.24
C ASP A 367 -19.34 -2.43 -2.97
N PRO A 368 -18.55 -1.46 -2.46
CA PRO A 368 -18.44 -0.14 -3.09
C PRO A 368 -17.72 -0.15 -4.43
N ASP A 369 -16.98 -1.22 -4.76
CA ASP A 369 -16.20 -1.30 -5.99
C ASP A 369 -16.99 -1.86 -7.17
N GLY A 370 -18.29 -2.12 -6.98
CA GLY A 370 -19.17 -2.53 -8.06
C GLY A 370 -19.24 -4.04 -8.25
N THR A 371 -18.75 -4.85 -7.30
CA THR A 371 -18.92 -6.32 -7.40
C THR A 371 -20.40 -6.66 -7.47
N THR A 372 -20.84 -7.33 -8.54
CA THR A 372 -22.23 -7.77 -8.67
C THR A 372 -22.59 -8.82 -7.60
N ASN A 373 -23.85 -8.90 -7.18
CA ASN A 373 -24.30 -9.96 -6.26
C ASN A 373 -23.99 -11.37 -6.77
N ALA A 374 -24.12 -11.59 -8.08
CA ALA A 374 -23.80 -12.88 -8.70
C ALA A 374 -22.30 -13.19 -8.61
N GLY A 375 -21.44 -12.19 -8.83
CA GLY A 375 -20.00 -12.31 -8.67
C GLY A 375 -19.58 -12.58 -7.22
N ALA A 376 -20.15 -11.85 -6.27
CA ALA A 376 -19.94 -12.10 -4.85
C ALA A 376 -20.35 -13.52 -4.44
N LEU A 377 -21.54 -13.97 -4.87
CA LEU A 377 -22.01 -15.34 -4.61
C LEU A 377 -21.09 -16.39 -5.25
N GLN A 378 -20.62 -16.15 -6.48
CA GLN A 378 -19.69 -17.04 -7.15
C GLN A 378 -18.37 -17.17 -6.37
N THR A 379 -17.81 -16.06 -5.87
CA THR A 379 -16.61 -16.06 -5.03
C THR A 379 -16.84 -16.86 -3.75
N VAL A 380 -17.93 -16.62 -3.03
CA VAL A 380 -18.28 -17.32 -1.79
C VAL A 380 -18.40 -18.83 -2.03
N GLN A 381 -19.17 -19.25 -3.05
CA GLN A 381 -19.36 -20.67 -3.37
C GLN A 381 -18.05 -21.40 -3.70
N ARG A 382 -17.10 -20.71 -4.36
CA ARG A 382 -15.79 -21.28 -4.66
C ARG A 382 -14.93 -21.43 -3.40
N LEU A 383 -14.97 -20.47 -2.49
CA LEU A 383 -14.26 -20.55 -1.21
C LEU A 383 -14.85 -21.65 -0.31
N GLU A 384 -16.17 -21.78 -0.25
CA GLU A 384 -16.87 -22.88 0.43
C GLU A 384 -16.44 -24.24 -0.15
N LYS A 385 -16.43 -24.36 -1.48
CA LYS A 385 -16.00 -25.59 -2.16
C LYS A 385 -14.54 -25.92 -1.86
N LEU A 386 -13.65 -24.94 -1.91
CA LEU A 386 -12.23 -25.15 -1.61
C LEU A 386 -12.03 -25.65 -0.17
N ALA A 387 -12.74 -25.07 0.80
CA ALA A 387 -12.69 -25.51 2.19
C ALA A 387 -13.27 -26.93 2.36
N ALA A 388 -14.34 -27.28 1.65
CA ALA A 388 -14.92 -28.62 1.69
C ALA A 388 -13.99 -29.69 1.05
N ASP A 389 -13.25 -29.32 0.00
CA ASP A 389 -12.41 -30.23 -0.80
C ASP A 389 -10.95 -30.30 -0.32
N CYS A 390 -10.56 -29.55 0.72
CA CYS A 390 -9.17 -29.47 1.17
C CYS A 390 -9.08 -29.60 2.70
N GLU A 391 -8.57 -30.73 3.18
CA GLU A 391 -8.28 -30.92 4.60
C GLU A 391 -7.33 -29.82 5.11
N GLY A 392 -7.59 -29.31 6.32
CA GLY A 392 -6.84 -28.21 6.90
C GLY A 392 -7.25 -26.82 6.42
N VAL A 393 -8.27 -26.71 5.54
CA VAL A 393 -8.84 -25.43 5.09
C VAL A 393 -10.25 -25.25 5.66
N SER A 394 -10.54 -24.06 6.19
CA SER A 394 -11.87 -23.67 6.63
C SER A 394 -12.27 -22.36 5.96
N PHE A 395 -13.57 -22.12 5.80
CA PHE A 395 -14.09 -20.86 5.26
C PHE A 395 -15.27 -20.35 6.09
N ARG A 396 -15.31 -19.02 6.30
CA ARG A 396 -16.45 -18.33 6.90
C ARG A 396 -16.72 -17.01 6.17
N ASP A 397 -17.95 -16.86 5.71
CA ASP A 397 -18.48 -15.57 5.26
C ASP A 397 -19.05 -14.79 6.45
N PHE A 398 -18.41 -13.69 6.82
CA PHE A 398 -18.94 -12.73 7.80
C PHE A 398 -19.66 -11.55 7.15
N ASN A 399 -19.58 -11.39 5.83
CA ASN A 399 -20.34 -10.37 5.12
C ASN A 399 -21.82 -10.70 5.06
N LEU A 400 -22.16 -11.98 4.81
CA LEU A 400 -23.53 -12.48 4.73
C LEU A 400 -24.38 -11.69 3.72
N ALA A 401 -23.80 -11.35 2.56
CA ALA A 401 -24.40 -10.49 1.55
C ALA A 401 -24.90 -9.14 2.13
N GLY A 402 -24.10 -8.51 3.00
CA GLY A 402 -24.43 -7.27 3.69
C GLY A 402 -25.42 -7.42 4.85
N LYS A 403 -25.91 -8.63 5.17
CA LYS A 403 -26.86 -8.87 6.27
C LYS A 403 -26.16 -9.18 7.61
N ASN A 404 -24.93 -8.72 7.76
CA ASN A 404 -24.20 -8.82 9.01
C ASN A 404 -24.78 -7.87 10.08
N ASP A 405 -24.33 -8.03 11.33
CA ASP A 405 -24.83 -7.32 12.51
C ASP A 405 -23.92 -6.17 12.96
N PHE A 406 -23.06 -5.68 12.06
CA PHE A 406 -22.26 -4.49 12.30
C PHE A 406 -23.09 -3.22 12.08
N VAL A 407 -22.75 -2.14 12.78
CA VAL A 407 -23.43 -0.84 12.63
C VAL A 407 -22.53 0.16 11.91
N SER A 408 -23.11 1.20 11.30
CA SER A 408 -22.35 2.20 10.52
C SER A 408 -21.16 2.82 11.28
N ALA A 409 -21.31 3.06 12.59
CA ALA A 409 -20.24 3.62 13.42
C ALA A 409 -19.03 2.67 13.63
N GLU A 410 -19.17 1.39 13.29
CA GLU A 410 -18.08 0.40 13.32
C GLU A 410 -17.30 0.35 12.01
N PHE A 411 -17.74 1.07 10.98
CA PHE A 411 -17.06 1.17 9.69
C PHE A 411 -16.25 2.46 9.57
N TYR A 412 -15.06 2.36 8.97
CA TYR A 412 -14.25 3.50 8.57
C TYR A 412 -14.83 4.14 7.30
N ASP A 413 -15.09 3.33 6.27
CA ASP A 413 -15.71 3.69 5.00
C ASP A 413 -16.79 2.64 4.64
N LEU A 414 -17.08 2.39 3.36
CA LEU A 414 -18.15 1.46 2.98
C LEU A 414 -17.76 -0.03 3.08
N ASP A 415 -16.47 -0.34 3.17
CA ASP A 415 -15.98 -1.72 3.11
C ASP A 415 -14.86 -2.05 4.11
N HIS A 416 -14.33 -1.06 4.83
CA HIS A 416 -13.34 -1.26 5.89
C HIS A 416 -13.91 -0.90 7.26
N LEU A 417 -13.46 -1.63 8.28
CA LEU A 417 -13.83 -1.41 9.67
C LEU A 417 -13.02 -0.26 10.29
N ALA A 418 -13.66 0.50 11.17
CA ALA A 418 -12.98 1.33 12.15
C ALA A 418 -12.45 0.44 13.29
N ALA A 419 -11.59 0.98 14.15
CA ALA A 419 -10.89 0.24 15.20
C ALA A 419 -11.83 -0.63 16.04
N ARG A 420 -12.94 -0.05 16.51
CA ARG A 420 -13.97 -0.78 17.28
C ARG A 420 -14.58 -1.94 16.50
N GLY A 421 -14.89 -1.73 15.21
CA GLY A 421 -15.42 -2.77 14.34
C GLY A 421 -14.41 -3.89 14.13
N ALA A 422 -13.15 -3.53 13.83
CA ALA A 422 -12.05 -4.46 13.62
C ALA A 422 -11.77 -5.31 14.87
N GLU A 423 -11.82 -4.71 16.06
CA GLU A 423 -11.68 -5.42 17.33
C GLU A 423 -12.81 -6.43 17.55
N ARG A 424 -14.07 -6.01 17.34
CA ARG A 424 -15.24 -6.90 17.41
C ARG A 424 -15.12 -8.04 16.41
N PHE A 425 -14.80 -7.73 15.16
CA PHE A 425 -14.64 -8.72 14.10
C PHE A 425 -13.52 -9.71 14.43
N THR A 426 -12.38 -9.22 14.94
CA THR A 426 -11.26 -10.07 15.33
C THR A 426 -11.62 -10.99 16.49
N GLN A 427 -12.43 -10.55 17.46
CA GLN A 427 -12.91 -11.42 18.54
C GLN A 427 -13.85 -12.52 17.99
N MET A 428 -14.79 -12.17 17.11
CA MET A 428 -15.66 -13.15 16.44
C MET A 428 -14.84 -14.18 15.65
N LEU A 429 -13.80 -13.70 14.96
CA LEU A 429 -12.87 -14.53 14.21
C LEU A 429 -12.07 -15.46 15.12
N ALA A 430 -11.52 -14.95 16.23
CA ALA A 430 -10.80 -15.74 17.21
C ALA A 430 -11.68 -16.85 17.80
N ASP A 431 -12.95 -16.54 18.10
CA ASP A 431 -13.90 -17.50 18.63
C ASP A 431 -14.24 -18.59 17.61
N TRP A 432 -14.38 -18.25 16.32
CA TRP A 432 -14.60 -19.23 15.25
C TRP A 432 -13.36 -20.11 15.00
N ILE A 433 -12.17 -19.53 14.89
CA ILE A 433 -10.93 -20.28 14.69
C ILE A 433 -10.67 -21.21 15.88
N GLY A 434 -10.94 -20.78 17.11
CA GLY A 434 -10.74 -21.62 18.30
C GLY A 434 -11.65 -22.86 18.37
N GLN A 435 -12.70 -22.92 17.55
CA GLN A 435 -13.58 -24.09 17.44
C GLN A 435 -13.09 -25.12 16.42
N HIS A 436 -12.05 -24.84 15.62
CA HIS A 436 -11.57 -25.64 14.48
C HIS A 436 -10.05 -25.87 14.55
#